data_AF-A0A7K4H670-F1
#
_entry.id   AF-A0A7K4H670-F1
#
_cell.length_a   1.000
_cell.length_b   1.000
_cell.length_c   1.000
_cell.angle_alpha   90.00
_cell.angle_beta   90.00
_cell.angle_gamma   90.00
#
_symmetry.space_group_name_H-M   'P 1'
#
loop_
_entity.id
_entity.type
_entity.pdbx_description
1 polymer ?
#
loop_
_entity_poly.entity_id
_entity_poly.type
_entity_poly.pdbx_seq_one_letter_code
_entity_poly.pdbx_strand_id
1 'polypeptide(L)'
;MARSQARSKRKYTGKKYKNFRKKRKRELERPRIDAEIGTDKKKKQRTMGGNFKLKLFASQFINVTFSITNNTTIVIILRFDSNEASKDLIRRHVLTKGA
;
A
#
# COMPACT_ATOMS: atom_id res chain seq x y z
N MET A 1 16.39 4.04 8.92
CA MET A 1 16.57 2.83 9.76
C MET A 1 15.56 1.76 9.34
N ALA A 2 15.94 0.49 9.22
CA ALA A 2 15.03 -0.56 8.73
C ALA A 2 13.94 -0.89 9.77
N ARG A 3 12.66 -0.79 9.38
CA ARG A 3 11.51 -1.17 10.21
C ARG A 3 11.25 -2.67 10.13
N SER A 4 10.73 -3.29 11.18
CA SER A 4 10.54 -4.74 11.27
C SER A 4 9.16 -5.11 11.81
N GLN A 5 8.55 -6.13 11.22
CA GLN A 5 7.20 -6.62 11.54
C GLN A 5 7.20 -7.87 12.45
N ALA A 6 8.35 -8.32 12.95
CA ALA A 6 8.47 -9.60 13.64
C ALA A 6 7.56 -9.76 14.86
N ARG A 7 7.46 -8.71 15.70
CA ARG A 7 6.61 -8.69 16.90
C ARG A 7 6.41 -7.28 17.42
N SER A 8 5.36 -7.09 18.21
CA SER A 8 5.16 -5.88 19.00
C SER A 8 6.27 -5.67 20.03
N LYS A 9 6.44 -4.42 20.48
CA LYS A 9 7.41 -4.04 21.51
C LYS A 9 7.02 -4.58 22.90
N ARG A 10 5.75 -4.89 23.14
CA ARG A 10 5.21 -5.28 24.46
C ARG A 10 4.37 -6.57 24.37
N LYS A 11 4.28 -7.28 25.50
CA LYS A 11 3.34 -8.39 25.74
C LYS A 11 1.90 -7.88 25.81
N TYR A 12 0.94 -8.79 25.66
CA TYR A 12 -0.47 -8.50 25.94
C TYR A 12 -0.68 -8.02 27.39
N THR A 13 0.16 -8.47 28.34
CA THR A 13 0.19 -7.98 29.74
C THR A 13 0.91 -6.63 29.92
N GLY A 14 1.40 -5.99 28.86
CA GLY A 14 2.11 -4.70 28.95
C GLY A 14 3.61 -4.78 29.31
N LYS A 15 4.14 -5.94 29.71
CA LYS A 15 5.58 -6.14 29.94
C LYS A 15 6.38 -5.91 28.65
N LYS A 16 7.46 -5.11 28.73
CA LYS A 16 8.37 -4.85 27.59
C LYS A 16 9.17 -6.11 27.28
N TYR A 17 9.25 -6.49 26.00
CA TYR A 17 10.06 -7.63 25.59
C TYR A 17 11.56 -7.28 25.59
N LYS A 18 12.39 -8.20 26.11
CA LYS A 18 13.85 -8.16 25.90
C LYS A 18 14.16 -8.71 24.50
N ASN A 19 15.04 -8.04 23.77
CA ASN A 19 15.48 -8.52 22.46
C ASN A 19 16.52 -9.63 22.66
N PHE A 20 16.27 -10.80 22.07
CA PHE A 20 17.16 -11.96 22.16
C PHE A 20 18.10 -12.07 20.95
N ARG A 21 17.82 -11.33 19.87
CA ARG A 21 18.61 -11.35 18.62
C ARG A 21 18.46 -10.05 17.83
N LYS A 22 19.33 -9.89 16.82
CA LYS A 22 19.27 -8.83 15.81
C LYS A 22 18.12 -9.07 14.80
N LYS A 23 17.74 -8.01 14.08
CA LYS A 23 16.71 -8.04 13.01
C LYS A 23 17.15 -8.96 11.86
N ARG A 24 16.21 -9.70 11.26
CA ARG A 24 16.48 -10.56 10.09
C ARG A 24 15.85 -9.95 8.83
N LYS A 25 16.49 -10.19 7.68
CA LYS A 25 16.05 -9.63 6.37
C LYS A 25 14.59 -9.97 6.02
N ARG A 26 14.12 -11.17 6.39
CA ARG A 26 12.74 -11.63 6.16
C ARG A 26 11.68 -10.88 6.96
N GLU A 27 12.08 -10.16 8.02
CA GLU A 27 11.18 -9.44 8.92
C GLU A 27 11.11 -7.95 8.59
N LEU A 28 11.88 -7.48 7.61
CA LEU A 28 12.00 -6.07 7.30
C LEU A 28 10.86 -5.64 6.40
N GLU A 29 10.19 -4.55 6.79
CA GLU A 29 9.21 -3.89 5.96
C GLU A 29 9.83 -2.80 5.09
N ARG A 30 9.02 -2.29 4.17
CA ARG A 30 9.35 -1.14 3.33
C ARG A 30 8.40 0.00 3.66
N PRO A 31 8.81 1.25 3.42
CA PRO A 31 7.89 2.38 3.53
C PRO A 31 6.69 2.20 2.60
N ARG A 32 5.53 2.68 3.07
CA ARG A 32 4.33 2.86 2.26
C ARG A 32 4.64 3.84 1.13
N ILE A 33 4.01 3.60 -0.01
CA ILE A 33 4.01 4.54 -1.12
C ILE A 33 2.57 4.99 -1.24
N ASP A 34 2.38 6.29 -1.19
CA ASP A 34 1.10 6.93 -1.43
C ASP A 34 0.99 7.10 -2.94
N ALA A 35 -0.06 6.51 -3.53
CA ALA A 35 -0.28 6.55 -4.96
C ALA A 35 -1.20 7.73 -5.28
N GLU A 36 -0.80 8.59 -6.21
CA GLU A 36 -1.53 9.79 -6.58
C GLU A 36 -2.21 9.63 -7.95
N ILE A 37 -3.17 10.50 -8.25
CA ILE A 37 -3.78 10.58 -9.59
C ILE A 37 -2.85 11.41 -10.48
N GLY A 38 -2.37 10.83 -11.57
CA GLY A 38 -1.43 11.50 -12.46
C GLY A 38 -0.80 10.56 -13.48
N THR A 39 0.27 11.01 -14.14
CA THR A 39 0.95 10.21 -15.17
C THR A 39 1.41 8.86 -14.64
N ASP A 40 1.10 7.80 -15.36
CA ASP A 40 1.38 6.41 -14.95
C ASP A 40 2.86 6.21 -14.60
N LYS A 41 3.13 5.99 -13.30
CA LYS A 41 4.47 5.76 -12.78
C LYS A 41 4.49 4.52 -11.90
N LYS A 42 5.13 3.46 -12.40
CA LYS A 42 5.22 2.15 -11.74
C LYS A 42 6.68 1.77 -11.56
N LYS A 43 7.03 1.21 -10.39
CA LYS A 43 8.36 0.67 -10.11
C LYS A 43 8.29 -0.83 -9.89
N LYS A 44 9.04 -1.59 -10.69
CA LYS A 44 9.26 -3.03 -10.48
C LYS A 44 10.29 -3.23 -9.37
N GLN A 45 9.87 -3.84 -8.27
CA GLN A 45 10.71 -4.04 -7.08
C GLN A 45 10.92 -5.54 -6.83
N ARG A 46 12.19 -5.97 -6.82
CA ARG A 46 12.54 -7.33 -6.38
C ARG A 46 12.22 -7.52 -4.89
N THR A 47 11.63 -8.66 -4.57
CA THR A 47 11.23 -9.09 -3.23
C THR A 47 11.90 -10.42 -2.84
N MET A 48 11.43 -11.04 -1.76
CA MET A 48 11.99 -12.29 -1.25
C MET A 48 11.78 -13.42 -2.26
N GLY A 49 12.73 -14.36 -2.34
CA GLY A 49 12.63 -15.51 -3.25
C GLY A 49 12.79 -15.18 -4.74
N GLY A 50 13.17 -13.94 -5.10
CA GLY A 50 13.32 -13.53 -6.50
C GLY A 50 12.07 -13.01 -7.17
N ASN A 51 10.93 -13.02 -6.47
CA ASN A 51 9.66 -12.48 -6.95
C ASN A 51 9.71 -10.95 -7.14
N PHE A 52 8.80 -10.44 -7.96
CA PHE A 52 8.65 -9.00 -8.17
C PHE A 52 7.29 -8.50 -7.67
N LYS A 53 7.29 -7.30 -7.09
CA LYS A 53 6.07 -6.54 -6.82
C LYS A 53 6.14 -5.22 -7.59
N LEU A 54 5.06 -4.84 -8.24
CA LEU A 54 4.90 -3.52 -8.83
C LEU A 54 4.41 -2.56 -7.76
N LYS A 55 5.12 -1.44 -7.59
CA LYS A 55 4.67 -0.34 -6.74
C LYS A 55 4.16 0.79 -7.63
N LEU A 56 2.93 1.20 -7.40
CA LEU A 56 2.28 2.32 -8.07
C LEU A 56 2.67 3.61 -7.34
N PHE A 57 3.14 4.61 -8.07
CA PHE A 57 3.35 5.97 -7.56
C PHE A 57 2.28 6.91 -8.09
N ALA A 58 1.90 6.77 -9.35
CA ALA A 58 0.78 7.49 -9.93
C ALA A 58 0.10 6.64 -11.02
N SER A 59 -1.20 6.88 -11.22
CA SER A 59 -2.02 6.26 -12.27
C SER A 59 -3.05 7.24 -12.79
N GLN A 60 -3.27 7.25 -14.10
CA GLN A 60 -4.31 8.06 -14.75
C GLN A 60 -5.55 7.22 -15.08
N PHE A 61 -5.33 5.92 -15.32
CA PHE A 61 -6.38 5.01 -15.77
C PHE A 61 -6.74 3.99 -14.71
N ILE A 62 -8.00 3.52 -14.75
CA ILE A 62 -8.53 2.44 -13.94
C ILE A 62 -9.39 1.50 -14.81
N ASN A 63 -9.41 0.22 -14.45
CA ASN A 63 -10.33 -0.74 -15.03
C ASN A 63 -11.58 -0.78 -14.14
N VAL A 64 -12.72 -0.41 -14.71
CA VAL A 64 -14.02 -0.45 -14.03
C VAL A 64 -14.85 -1.56 -14.65
N THR A 65 -15.31 -2.48 -13.80
CA THR A 65 -16.25 -3.54 -14.19
C THR A 65 -17.65 -3.13 -13.78
N PHE A 66 -18.56 -3.05 -14.75
CA PHE A 66 -19.96 -2.78 -14.49
C PHE A 66 -20.67 -4.10 -14.12
N SER A 67 -21.15 -4.23 -12.88
CA SER A 67 -21.75 -5.48 -12.39
C SER A 67 -23.02 -5.89 -13.14
N ILE A 68 -23.72 -4.96 -13.78
CA ILE A 68 -24.97 -5.24 -14.51
C ILE A 68 -24.68 -5.90 -15.87
N THR A 69 -23.67 -5.40 -16.58
CA THR A 69 -23.32 -5.85 -17.93
C THR A 69 -22.15 -6.84 -17.95
N ASN A 70 -21.49 -7.06 -16.81
CA ASN A 70 -20.24 -7.82 -16.65
C ASN A 70 -19.09 -7.40 -17.57
N ASN A 71 -19.19 -6.20 -18.16
CA ASN A 71 -18.17 -5.65 -19.05
C ASN A 71 -17.17 -4.81 -18.27
N THR A 72 -15.90 -4.94 -18.62
CA THR A 72 -14.80 -4.17 -18.02
C THR A 72 -14.29 -3.15 -19.04
N THR A 73 -14.22 -1.89 -18.63
CA THR A 73 -13.76 -0.79 -19.47
C THR A 73 -12.62 -0.04 -18.79
N ILE A 74 -11.70 0.49 -19.59
CA ILE A 74 -10.61 1.35 -19.12
C ILE A 74 -11.12 2.79 -19.12
N VAL A 75 -11.08 3.46 -17.98
CA VAL A 75 -11.60 4.83 -17.80
C VAL A 75 -10.54 5.69 -17.13
N ILE A 76 -10.60 7.00 -17.37
CA ILE A 76 -9.73 8.00 -16.72
C ILE A 76 -10.26 8.28 -15.30
N ILE A 77 -9.35 8.34 -14.33
CA ILE A 77 -9.66 8.74 -12.95
C ILE A 77 -9.67 10.27 -12.88
N LEU A 78 -10.81 10.86 -12.50
CA LEU A 78 -10.93 12.31 -12.28
C LEU A 78 -10.65 12.69 -10.82
N ARG A 79 -11.41 12.08 -9.89
CA ARG A 79 -11.30 12.26 -8.44
C ARG A 79 -12.00 11.10 -7.72
N PHE A 80 -11.81 11.01 -6.41
CA PHE A 80 -12.59 10.15 -5.53
C PHE A 80 -13.19 10.97 -4.39
N ASP A 81 -14.39 10.60 -3.95
CA ASP A 81 -15.20 11.42 -3.05
C ASP A 81 -15.04 11.03 -1.57
N SER A 82 -14.76 9.75 -1.27
CA SER A 82 -14.67 9.26 0.11
C SER A 82 -13.55 8.24 0.30
N ASN A 83 -13.04 8.18 1.53
CA ASN A 83 -12.08 7.16 1.95
C ASN A 83 -12.36 6.84 3.43
N GLU A 84 -12.73 5.59 3.71
CA GLU A 84 -13.08 5.13 5.06
C GLU A 84 -11.91 5.26 6.05
N ALA A 85 -10.66 5.15 5.57
CA ALA A 85 -9.51 5.11 6.45
C ALA A 85 -9.14 6.48 7.04
N SER A 86 -9.24 7.56 6.26
CA SER A 86 -8.88 8.91 6.71
C SER A 86 -9.32 10.01 5.75
N LYS A 87 -9.80 11.13 6.30
CA LYS A 87 -10.12 12.36 5.56
C LYS A 87 -8.87 13.04 4.97
N ASP A 88 -7.69 12.87 5.57
CA ASP A 88 -6.44 13.48 5.08
C ASP A 88 -5.99 12.85 3.75
N LEU A 89 -6.26 11.55 3.54
CA LEU A 89 -5.95 10.88 2.28
C LEU A 89 -6.77 11.44 1.11
N ILE A 90 -8.02 11.84 1.38
CA ILE A 90 -8.90 12.51 0.40
C ILE A 90 -8.29 13.85 -0.01
N ARG A 91 -7.88 14.67 0.96
CA ARG A 91 -7.30 16.00 0.71
C ARG A 91 -6.02 15.94 -0.13
N ARG A 92 -5.24 14.87 0.03
CA ARG A 92 -3.99 14.65 -0.73
C ARG A 92 -4.19 13.87 -2.03
N HIS A 93 -5.44 13.50 -2.35
CA HIS A 93 -5.76 12.66 -3.51
C HIS A 93 -4.95 11.35 -3.57
N VAL A 94 -4.76 10.70 -2.41
CA VAL A 94 -4.04 9.42 -2.31
C VAL A 94 -4.99 8.25 -2.50
N LEU A 95 -4.73 7.47 -3.55
CA LEU A 95 -5.46 6.25 -3.89
C LEU A 95 -5.10 5.12 -2.92
N THR A 96 -6.11 4.56 -2.28
CA THR A 96 -6.02 3.38 -1.42
C THR A 96 -7.15 2.40 -1.74
N LYS A 97 -7.01 1.12 -1.38
CA LYS A 97 -8.11 0.16 -1.56
C LYS A 97 -9.34 0.62 -0.78
N GLY A 98 -10.47 0.78 -1.45
CA GLY A 98 -11.74 1.24 -0.86
C GLY A 98 -11.93 2.76 -0.85
N ALA A 99 -11.02 3.51 -1.48
CA ALA A 99 -11.23 4.90 -1.87
C ALA A 99 -11.73 4.96 -3.33
#